data_AF-A0AA36IP27-F1
#
_entry.id   AF-A0AA36IP27-F1
#
_cell.length_a   1.000
_cell.length_b   1.000
_cell.length_c   1.000
_cell.angle_alpha   90.00
_cell.angle_beta   90.00
_cell.angle_gamma   90.00
#
_symmetry.space_group_name_H-M   'P 1'
#
loop_
_entity.id
_entity.type
_entity.pdbx_description
1 polymer ?
#
loop_
_entity_poly.entity_id
_entity_poly.type
_entity_poly.pdbx_seq_one_letter_code
_entity_poly.pdbx_strand_id
1 'polypeptide(L)'
;MAREITVRQLSGADTAFAVPAGMTVRELKAALHGWLPCEDESKRNMSSVEVIVDGRCLLNNKEMVSEVIPGREVLAVFSIKPVTCSSFSASGCELEDLRVVEIPAGRQVEAHAFIGCSSLASVTIPNSVTKIGELAFNGCSSLASVTIPNSVTEIWEGAFADCSSLASLTIPNSVTDIWEGAFAGCSSLASVTISNSVTMIRELAFAGCSSLASVTIPNSVTVIRERAFEGCSSLASVTIPNSVIMIGERAFAGCSSLAIVAIPISVTDIREGAFAGCSSLASVTIPDSVTDIRESVFEGCSSLASLTIPMSVTDIGESAFEG
;
A
#
# COMPACT_ATOMS: atom_id res chain seq x y z
N MET A 1 -49.18 3.32 19.45
CA MET A 1 -48.62 2.16 20.19
C MET A 1 -47.23 1.91 19.64
N ALA A 2 -46.23 1.67 20.49
CA ALA A 2 -44.90 1.25 20.03
C ALA A 2 -45.01 -0.11 19.34
N ARG A 3 -44.27 -0.31 18.25
CA ARG A 3 -44.18 -1.59 17.53
C ARG A 3 -42.81 -2.19 17.78
N GLU A 4 -42.72 -3.50 17.96
CA GLU A 4 -41.42 -4.17 18.03
C GLU A 4 -40.96 -4.59 16.64
N ILE A 5 -39.69 -4.35 16.35
CA ILE A 5 -38.99 -4.88 15.18
C ILE A 5 -37.96 -5.89 15.66
N THR A 6 -37.79 -6.99 14.93
CA THR A 6 -36.67 -7.89 15.17
C THR A 6 -35.42 -7.28 14.51
N VAL A 7 -34.32 -7.25 15.23
CA VAL A 7 -33.05 -6.74 14.74
C VAL A 7 -32.05 -7.88 14.80
N ARG A 8 -31.43 -8.22 13.67
CA ARG A 8 -30.43 -9.29 13.59
C ARG A 8 -29.03 -8.70 13.55
N GLN A 9 -28.22 -9.06 14.54
CA GLN A 9 -26.80 -8.77 14.51
C GLN A 9 -26.09 -9.70 13.53
N LEU A 10 -25.07 -9.19 12.83
CA LEU A 10 -24.19 -9.98 11.97
C LEU A 10 -23.45 -11.10 12.74
N SER A 11 -23.31 -10.95 14.06
CA SER A 11 -22.84 -11.99 15.00
C SER A 11 -23.83 -13.16 15.19
N GLY A 12 -25.04 -13.09 14.63
CA GLY A 12 -26.06 -14.13 14.71
C GLY A 12 -27.04 -13.99 15.88
N ALA A 13 -27.00 -12.90 16.65
CA ALA A 13 -27.94 -12.65 17.74
C ALA A 13 -29.14 -11.79 17.28
N ASP A 14 -30.35 -12.29 17.53
CA ASP A 14 -31.60 -11.59 17.26
C ASP A 14 -32.06 -10.86 18.53
N THR A 15 -32.55 -9.63 18.43
CA THR A 15 -33.17 -8.91 19.55
C THR A 15 -34.35 -8.06 19.11
N ALA A 16 -35.37 -7.96 19.96
CA ALA A 16 -36.50 -7.08 19.75
C ALA A 16 -36.14 -5.62 20.08
N PHE A 17 -36.50 -4.69 19.20
CA PHE A 17 -36.27 -3.26 19.36
C PHE A 17 -37.59 -2.49 19.22
N ALA A 18 -37.90 -1.62 20.19
CA ALA A 18 -39.15 -0.87 20.19
C ALA A 18 -39.06 0.38 19.31
N VAL A 19 -40.02 0.52 18.39
CA VAL A 19 -40.16 1.64 17.46
C VAL A 19 -41.41 2.45 17.82
N PRO A 20 -41.25 3.70 18.29
CA PRO A 20 -42.37 4.62 18.51
C PRO A 20 -43.08 4.98 17.20
N ALA A 21 -44.40 5.22 17.26
CA ALA A 21 -45.24 5.51 16.10
C ALA A 21 -44.88 6.81 15.33
N GLY A 22 -44.01 7.65 15.90
CA GLY A 22 -43.54 8.90 15.30
C GLY A 22 -42.10 8.88 14.81
N MET A 23 -41.41 7.75 14.88
CA MET A 23 -39.98 7.67 14.61
C MET A 23 -39.69 7.76 13.11
N THR A 24 -38.78 8.64 12.72
CA THR A 24 -38.22 8.73 11.37
C THR A 24 -37.13 7.69 11.12
N VAL A 25 -36.83 7.39 9.85
CA VAL A 25 -35.71 6.50 9.49
C VAL A 25 -34.38 7.01 10.07
N ARG A 26 -34.16 8.33 10.14
CA ARG A 26 -32.97 8.92 10.77
C ARG A 26 -32.89 8.61 12.27
N GLU A 27 -34.00 8.79 12.99
CA GLU A 27 -34.05 8.53 14.43
C GLU A 27 -33.91 7.04 14.73
N LEU A 28 -34.44 6.17 13.88
CA LEU A 28 -34.23 4.73 13.97
C LEU A 28 -32.75 4.37 13.79
N LYS A 29 -32.08 4.90 12.77
CA LYS A 29 -30.63 4.70 12.56
C LYS A 29 -29.81 5.16 13.77
N ALA A 30 -30.13 6.33 14.33
CA ALA A 30 -29.46 6.87 15.51
C ALA A 30 -29.70 6.02 16.78
N ALA A 31 -30.92 5.53 16.98
CA ALA A 31 -31.27 4.71 18.14
C ALA A 31 -30.64 3.31 18.07
N LEU A 32 -30.59 2.71 16.88
CA LEU A 32 -29.89 1.45 16.63
C LEU A 32 -28.37 1.61 16.77
N HIS A 33 -27.80 2.75 16.35
CA HIS A 33 -26.38 3.06 16.56
C HIS A 33 -26.02 3.13 18.05
N GLY A 34 -26.89 3.73 18.87
CA GLY A 34 -26.69 3.80 20.34
C GLY A 34 -26.91 2.48 21.09
N TRP A 35 -27.57 1.50 20.47
CA TRP A 35 -27.93 0.21 21.08
C TRP A 35 -26.79 -0.83 21.05
N LEU A 36 -25.78 -0.67 20.20
CA LEU A 36 -24.67 -1.62 20.06
C LEU A 36 -23.88 -1.77 21.38
N PRO A 37 -23.79 -2.99 21.96
CA PRO A 37 -22.98 -3.26 23.14
C PRO A 37 -21.51 -3.39 22.71
N CYS A 38 -20.89 -2.29 22.28
CA CYS A 38 -19.47 -2.26 21.96
C CYS A 38 -18.72 -1.46 23.02
N GLU A 39 -17.98 -2.11 23.92
CA GLU A 39 -17.17 -1.46 24.95
C GLU A 39 -16.03 -0.59 24.36
N ASP A 40 -15.74 -0.76 23.06
CA ASP A 40 -14.73 -0.02 22.32
C ASP A 40 -15.37 1.15 21.55
N GLU A 41 -15.12 2.37 22.03
CA GLU A 41 -15.63 3.62 21.47
C GLU A 41 -15.18 3.85 20.00
N SER A 42 -14.02 3.31 19.64
CA SER A 42 -13.46 3.37 18.28
C SER A 42 -14.31 2.56 17.30
N LYS A 43 -14.76 1.35 17.72
CA LYS A 43 -15.63 0.49 16.91
C LYS A 43 -17.05 1.04 16.80
N ARG A 44 -17.53 1.73 17.83
CA ARG A 44 -18.83 2.42 17.84
C ARG A 44 -18.88 3.57 16.83
N ASN A 45 -17.78 4.29 16.63
CA ASN A 45 -17.66 5.36 15.64
C ASN A 45 -17.47 4.87 14.20
N MET A 46 -17.24 3.57 14.00
CA MET A 46 -16.95 2.95 12.69
C MET A 46 -18.15 2.18 12.10
N SER A 47 -19.27 2.10 12.81
CA SER A 47 -20.48 1.38 12.37
C SER A 47 -21.50 2.32 11.75
N SER A 48 -21.69 2.26 10.42
CA SER A 48 -22.85 2.88 9.79
C SER A 48 -24.08 1.96 9.93
N VAL A 49 -25.23 2.54 10.32
CA VAL A 49 -26.48 1.78 10.45
C VAL A 49 -27.30 1.92 9.18
N GLU A 50 -27.39 0.83 8.42
CA GLU A 50 -28.32 0.68 7.30
C GLU A 50 -29.55 -0.11 7.74
N VAL A 51 -30.73 0.38 7.41
CA VAL A 51 -32.00 -0.28 7.73
C VAL A 51 -32.53 -0.89 6.45
N ILE A 52 -32.66 -2.23 6.40
CA ILE A 52 -33.17 -2.96 5.25
C ILE A 52 -34.54 -3.54 5.58
N VAL A 53 -35.52 -3.30 4.71
CA VAL A 53 -36.89 -3.80 4.87
C VAL A 53 -37.31 -4.44 3.54
N ASP A 54 -37.73 -5.71 3.57
CA ASP A 54 -38.09 -6.49 2.37
C ASP A 54 -37.02 -6.45 1.26
N GLY A 55 -35.74 -6.47 1.64
CA GLY A 55 -34.61 -6.42 0.71
C GLY A 55 -34.33 -5.03 0.13
N ARG A 56 -34.96 -3.95 0.64
CA ARG A 56 -34.69 -2.57 0.23
C ARG A 56 -34.03 -1.78 1.36
N CYS A 57 -32.92 -1.11 1.06
CA CYS A 57 -32.27 -0.19 1.99
C CYS A 57 -33.07 1.13 2.08
N LEU A 58 -33.36 1.57 3.31
CA LEU A 58 -34.05 2.84 3.56
C LEU A 58 -33.05 4.00 3.51
N LEU A 59 -32.99 4.64 2.33
CA LEU A 59 -32.10 5.78 2.06
C LEU A 59 -32.74 7.13 2.43
N ASN A 60 -34.06 7.24 2.36
CA ASN A 60 -34.76 8.47 2.68
C ASN A 60 -34.88 8.66 4.20
N ASN A 61 -33.97 9.45 4.76
CA ASN A 61 -33.88 9.70 6.19
C ASN A 61 -35.07 10.47 6.80
N LYS A 62 -35.97 11.04 5.97
CA LYS A 62 -37.14 11.81 6.42
C LYS A 62 -38.45 11.00 6.47
N GLU A 63 -38.45 9.79 5.91
CA GLU A 63 -39.65 8.93 5.92
C GLU A 63 -39.99 8.45 7.33
N MET A 64 -41.30 8.30 7.58
CA MET A 64 -41.80 7.76 8.83
C MET A 64 -41.68 6.25 8.81
N VAL A 65 -41.10 5.65 9.85
CA VAL A 65 -40.90 4.19 9.93
C VAL A 65 -42.24 3.44 9.81
N SER A 66 -43.34 4.04 10.29
CA SER A 66 -44.70 3.50 10.15
C SER A 66 -45.21 3.38 8.71
N GLU A 67 -44.69 4.18 7.79
CA GLU A 67 -45.09 4.20 6.38
C GLU A 67 -44.32 3.15 5.56
N VAL A 68 -43.05 2.92 5.90
CA VAL A 68 -42.17 2.00 5.16
C VAL A 68 -42.14 0.58 5.74
N ILE A 69 -42.63 0.40 6.98
CA ILE A 69 -42.66 -0.90 7.68
C ILE A 69 -44.07 -1.31 8.17
N PRO A 70 -45.13 -1.36 7.33
CA PRO A 70 -46.43 -1.77 7.82
C PRO A 70 -46.54 -3.30 7.86
N GLY A 71 -46.57 -3.88 9.07
CA GLY A 71 -47.08 -5.25 9.31
C GLY A 71 -46.21 -6.39 8.79
N ARG A 72 -44.89 -6.20 8.68
CA ARG A 72 -43.93 -7.20 8.20
C ARG A 72 -42.79 -7.41 9.19
N GLU A 73 -42.19 -8.59 9.15
CA GLU A 73 -40.98 -8.93 9.88
C GLU A 73 -39.84 -8.03 9.38
N VAL A 74 -39.17 -7.33 10.29
CA VAL A 74 -38.07 -6.42 9.96
C VAL A 74 -36.76 -7.19 10.12
N LEU A 75 -35.88 -7.07 9.13
CA LEU A 75 -34.51 -7.56 9.20
C LEU A 75 -33.59 -6.35 9.21
N ALA A 76 -33.40 -5.73 10.38
CA ALA A 76 -32.39 -4.69 10.52
C ALA A 76 -31.02 -5.38 10.70
N VAL A 77 -30.13 -5.18 9.73
CA VAL A 77 -28.77 -5.74 9.71
C VAL A 77 -27.81 -4.66 10.24
N PHE A 78 -27.13 -4.94 11.34
CA PHE A 78 -26.05 -4.08 11.80
C PHE A 78 -24.83 -4.25 10.92
N SER A 79 -24.44 -3.20 10.21
CA SER A 79 -23.15 -3.18 9.55
C SER A 79 -22.10 -2.54 10.44
N ILE A 80 -21.35 -3.35 11.19
CA ILE A 80 -19.90 -3.13 11.13
C ILE A 80 -19.59 -3.58 9.71
N LYS A 81 -19.24 -2.66 8.80
CA LYS A 81 -19.05 -3.03 7.40
C LYS A 81 -17.55 -3.14 7.15
N PRO A 82 -16.91 -4.32 7.38
CA PRO A 82 -16.05 -4.83 6.33
C PRO A 82 -16.91 -4.86 5.08
N VAL A 83 -16.63 -3.98 4.11
CA VAL A 83 -17.29 -4.09 2.82
C VAL A 83 -16.76 -5.37 2.17
N THR A 84 -17.53 -6.45 2.22
CA THR A 84 -17.32 -7.59 1.32
C THR A 84 -17.83 -7.15 -0.06
N CYS A 85 -16.94 -6.55 -0.85
CA CYS A 85 -17.28 -6.05 -2.18
C CYS A 85 -17.58 -7.25 -3.09
N SER A 86 -18.84 -7.43 -3.48
CA SER A 86 -19.27 -8.54 -4.33
C SER A 86 -18.96 -8.31 -5.81
N SER A 87 -18.63 -7.06 -6.19
CA SER A 87 -18.11 -6.62 -7.50
C SER A 87 -16.88 -5.71 -7.30
N PHE A 88 -15.75 -6.04 -7.90
CA PHE A 88 -14.45 -5.42 -7.62
C PHE A 88 -14.17 -4.17 -8.44
N SER A 89 -14.99 -3.14 -8.27
CA SER A 89 -14.53 -1.79 -8.54
C SER A 89 -15.22 -0.84 -7.57
N ALA A 90 -14.46 -0.25 -6.65
CA ALA A 90 -14.93 0.91 -5.87
C ALA A 90 -15.08 2.18 -6.71
N SER A 91 -14.69 2.15 -8.00
CA SER A 91 -14.84 3.28 -8.90
C SER A 91 -16.31 3.69 -9.01
N GLY A 92 -16.71 4.73 -8.28
CA GLY A 92 -18.06 5.28 -8.27
C GLY A 92 -18.83 5.18 -6.94
N CYS A 93 -18.30 4.52 -5.91
CA CYS A 93 -18.80 4.68 -4.54
C CYS A 93 -17.90 5.68 -3.81
N GLU A 94 -18.47 6.77 -3.29
CA GLU A 94 -17.81 7.66 -2.33
C GLU A 94 -17.56 6.86 -1.03
N LEU A 95 -16.51 6.03 -1.02
CA LEU A 95 -16.07 5.20 0.11
C LEU A 95 -15.23 6.01 1.10
N GLU A 96 -15.51 7.31 1.24
CA GLU A 96 -14.72 8.24 2.07
C GLU A 96 -14.63 7.80 3.55
N ASP A 97 -15.50 6.89 3.99
CA ASP A 97 -15.52 6.35 5.35
C ASP A 97 -15.10 4.86 5.47
N LEU A 98 -14.69 4.20 4.39
CA LEU A 98 -14.34 2.78 4.43
C LEU A 98 -13.00 2.57 5.14
N ARG A 99 -13.04 2.08 6.39
CA ARG A 99 -11.85 1.93 7.25
C ARG A 99 -11.26 0.53 7.33
N VAL A 100 -12.08 -0.50 7.16
CA VAL A 100 -11.63 -1.90 7.28
C VAL A 100 -12.26 -2.71 6.16
N VAL A 101 -11.46 -3.56 5.51
CA VAL A 101 -11.90 -4.48 4.47
C VAL A 101 -11.48 -5.90 4.82
N GLU A 102 -12.40 -6.84 4.65
CA GLU A 102 -12.12 -8.28 4.68
C GLU A 102 -12.43 -8.85 3.30
N ILE A 103 -11.40 -9.31 2.59
CA ILE A 103 -11.58 -9.95 1.29
C ILE A 103 -12.16 -11.35 1.52
N PRO A 104 -13.33 -11.72 0.92
CA PRO A 104 -13.90 -13.04 1.11
C PRO A 104 -13.01 -14.15 0.54
N ALA A 105 -13.00 -15.30 1.21
CA ALA A 105 -12.33 -16.48 0.69
C ALA A 105 -12.88 -16.89 -0.69
N GLY A 106 -11.98 -17.30 -1.59
CA GLY A 106 -12.29 -17.67 -2.98
C GLY A 106 -12.38 -16.48 -3.94
N ARG A 107 -12.15 -15.25 -3.48
CA ARG A 107 -12.10 -14.06 -4.34
C ARG A 107 -10.67 -13.55 -4.52
N GLN A 108 -10.45 -12.83 -5.62
CA GLN A 108 -9.19 -12.14 -5.95
C GLN A 108 -9.33 -10.64 -5.71
N VAL A 109 -8.22 -9.92 -5.59
CA VAL A 109 -8.25 -8.45 -5.54
C VAL A 109 -8.05 -7.92 -6.97
N GLU A 110 -9.11 -7.45 -7.60
CA GLU A 110 -9.05 -6.94 -8.98
C GLU A 110 -8.39 -5.55 -9.06
N ALA A 111 -8.12 -5.10 -10.28
CA ALA A 111 -7.54 -3.79 -10.53
C ALA A 111 -8.48 -2.67 -10.03
N HIS A 112 -7.90 -1.61 -9.48
CA HIS A 112 -8.59 -0.43 -8.96
C HIS A 112 -9.66 -0.72 -7.87
N ALA A 113 -9.60 -1.88 -7.21
CA ALA A 113 -10.66 -2.32 -6.29
C ALA A 113 -10.95 -1.34 -5.14
N PHE A 114 -9.94 -0.64 -4.63
CA PHE A 114 -10.00 0.32 -3.52
C PHE A 114 -9.18 1.59 -3.81
N ILE A 115 -9.01 1.95 -5.08
CA ILE A 115 -8.28 3.15 -5.46
C ILE A 115 -8.88 4.39 -4.77
N GLY A 116 -8.03 5.24 -4.18
CA GLY A 116 -8.42 6.47 -3.50
C GLY A 116 -9.19 6.28 -2.19
N CYS A 117 -9.31 5.06 -1.65
CA CYS A 117 -9.97 4.82 -0.35
C CYS A 117 -9.09 5.33 0.81
N SER A 118 -8.96 6.65 0.93
CA SER A 118 -8.03 7.35 1.83
C SER A 118 -8.24 7.03 3.31
N SER A 119 -9.46 6.68 3.71
CA SER A 119 -9.78 6.27 5.09
C SER A 119 -9.51 4.79 5.40
N LEU A 120 -9.15 3.97 4.41
CA LEU A 120 -8.90 2.54 4.60
C LEU A 120 -7.67 2.33 5.47
N ALA A 121 -7.88 1.86 6.70
CA ALA A 121 -6.84 1.66 7.69
C ALA A 121 -6.34 0.21 7.77
N SER A 122 -7.17 -0.76 7.40
CA SER A 122 -6.84 -2.19 7.50
C SER A 122 -7.50 -3.01 6.39
N VAL A 123 -6.73 -3.95 5.82
CA VAL A 123 -7.24 -4.96 4.89
C VAL A 123 -6.80 -6.37 5.30
N THR A 124 -7.74 -7.30 5.34
CA THR A 124 -7.50 -8.72 5.54
C THR A 124 -7.53 -9.44 4.20
N ILE A 125 -6.39 -9.96 3.76
CA ILE A 125 -6.23 -10.71 2.50
C ILE A 125 -6.14 -12.22 2.85
N PRO A 126 -7.13 -13.05 2.47
CA PRO A 126 -7.12 -14.48 2.78
C PRO A 126 -6.18 -15.26 1.85
N ASN A 127 -5.77 -16.46 2.28
CA ASN A 127 -4.90 -17.37 1.52
C ASN A 127 -5.47 -17.88 0.18
N SER A 128 -6.70 -17.51 -0.18
CA SER A 128 -7.27 -17.79 -1.51
C SER A 128 -6.89 -16.74 -2.56
N VAL A 129 -6.40 -15.57 -2.14
CA VAL A 129 -5.95 -14.51 -3.05
C VAL A 129 -4.58 -14.91 -3.60
N THR A 130 -4.47 -14.96 -4.92
CA THR A 130 -3.22 -15.24 -5.64
C THR A 130 -2.67 -13.99 -6.34
N LYS A 131 -3.51 -12.99 -6.58
CA LYS A 131 -3.14 -11.75 -7.26
C LYS A 131 -3.74 -10.53 -6.58
N ILE A 132 -2.92 -9.48 -6.46
CA ILE A 132 -3.34 -8.13 -6.13
C ILE A 132 -3.24 -7.29 -7.40
N GLY A 133 -4.39 -6.81 -7.89
CA GLY A 133 -4.53 -6.11 -9.15
C GLY A 133 -3.85 -4.75 -9.20
N GLU A 134 -3.71 -4.24 -10.42
CA GLU A 134 -3.16 -2.92 -10.73
C GLU A 134 -3.91 -1.84 -9.94
N LEU A 135 -3.18 -0.94 -9.28
CA LEU A 135 -3.71 0.19 -8.52
C LEU A 135 -4.78 -0.20 -7.47
N ALA A 136 -4.81 -1.47 -7.03
CA ALA A 136 -5.90 -2.00 -6.20
C ALA A 136 -6.10 -1.24 -4.89
N PHE A 137 -5.03 -0.76 -4.25
CA PHE A 137 -5.05 0.04 -3.02
C PHE A 137 -4.35 1.39 -3.22
N ASN A 138 -4.18 1.84 -4.46
CA ASN A 138 -3.51 3.12 -4.72
C ASN A 138 -4.23 4.26 -3.96
N GLY A 139 -3.49 5.13 -3.30
CA GLY A 139 -4.04 6.26 -2.55
C GLY A 139 -4.81 5.88 -1.28
N CYS A 140 -4.70 4.64 -0.78
CA CYS A 140 -5.21 4.26 0.55
C CYS A 140 -4.31 4.83 1.65
N SER A 141 -4.34 6.16 1.82
CA SER A 141 -3.38 6.91 2.62
C SER A 141 -3.40 6.58 4.11
N SER A 142 -4.50 6.07 4.66
CA SER A 142 -4.59 5.62 6.06
C SER A 142 -4.14 4.17 6.29
N LEU A 143 -3.81 3.40 5.23
CA LEU A 143 -3.50 1.97 5.35
C LEU A 143 -2.13 1.79 6.01
N ALA A 144 -2.14 1.57 7.33
CA ALA A 144 -0.93 1.55 8.14
C ALA A 144 -0.16 0.22 8.06
N SER A 145 -0.87 -0.89 7.79
CA SER A 145 -0.30 -2.22 7.68
C SER A 145 -1.13 -3.10 6.75
N VAL A 146 -0.45 -3.95 6.00
CA VAL A 146 -1.07 -5.03 5.20
C VAL A 146 -0.27 -6.30 5.38
N THR A 147 -0.96 -7.42 5.64
CA THR A 147 -0.35 -8.76 5.58
C THR A 147 -0.65 -9.36 4.22
N ILE A 148 0.39 -9.57 3.40
CA ILE A 148 0.28 -10.23 2.11
C ILE A 148 0.57 -11.73 2.31
N PRO A 149 -0.42 -12.62 2.13
CA PRO A 149 -0.22 -14.05 2.36
C PRO A 149 0.69 -14.68 1.29
N ASN A 150 1.36 -15.79 1.65
CA ASN A 150 2.20 -16.58 0.74
C ASN A 150 1.43 -17.22 -0.44
N SER A 151 0.11 -17.08 -0.50
CA SER A 151 -0.67 -17.47 -1.67
C SER A 151 -0.57 -16.44 -2.80
N VAL A 152 -0.26 -15.18 -2.50
CA VAL A 152 -0.13 -14.10 -3.48
C VAL A 152 1.17 -14.29 -4.25
N THR A 153 1.07 -14.53 -5.55
CA THR A 153 2.20 -14.67 -6.47
C THR A 153 2.47 -13.38 -7.25
N GLU A 154 1.48 -12.48 -7.34
CA GLU A 154 1.56 -11.29 -8.17
C GLU A 154 1.03 -10.05 -7.43
N ILE A 155 1.86 -8.99 -7.36
CA ILE A 155 1.49 -7.65 -6.90
C ILE A 155 1.71 -6.72 -8.08
N TRP A 156 0.62 -6.25 -8.69
CA TRP A 156 0.66 -5.53 -9.96
C TRP A 156 1.04 -4.05 -9.81
N GLU A 157 1.17 -3.39 -10.96
CA GLU A 157 1.57 -1.99 -11.08
C GLU A 157 0.76 -1.08 -10.16
N GLY A 158 1.45 -0.25 -9.38
CA GLY A 158 0.85 0.71 -8.46
C GLY A 158 -0.07 0.13 -7.38
N ALA A 159 -0.07 -1.19 -7.14
CA ALA A 159 -1.05 -1.85 -6.27
C ALA A 159 -1.19 -1.22 -4.88
N PHE A 160 -0.11 -0.70 -4.30
CA PHE A 160 -0.07 0.01 -3.02
C PHE A 160 0.58 1.39 -3.15
N ALA A 161 0.59 1.99 -4.34
CA ALA A 161 1.14 3.32 -4.54
C ALA A 161 0.40 4.36 -3.67
N ASP A 162 1.11 5.32 -3.10
CA ASP A 162 0.58 6.38 -2.24
C ASP A 162 -0.16 5.90 -0.98
N CYS A 163 0.09 4.65 -0.53
CA CYS A 163 -0.27 4.19 0.82
C CYS A 163 0.64 4.85 1.87
N SER A 164 0.50 6.17 2.03
CA SER A 164 1.44 7.02 2.77
C SER A 164 1.58 6.69 4.26
N SER A 165 0.62 6.00 4.89
CA SER A 165 0.73 5.52 6.28
C SER A 165 1.36 4.13 6.41
N LEU A 166 1.61 3.40 5.32
CA LEU A 166 2.12 2.03 5.38
C LEU A 166 3.52 2.02 5.99
N ALA A 167 3.65 1.50 7.21
CA ALA A 167 4.88 1.64 8.00
C ALA A 167 5.90 0.53 7.74
N SER A 168 5.44 -0.68 7.45
CA SER A 168 6.28 -1.85 7.23
C SER A 168 5.63 -2.82 6.26
N LEU A 169 6.45 -3.53 5.50
CA LEU A 169 5.99 -4.47 4.48
C LEU A 169 6.87 -5.72 4.42
N THR A 170 6.24 -6.88 4.32
CA THR A 170 6.92 -8.13 3.98
C THR A 170 6.40 -8.63 2.63
N ILE A 171 7.29 -8.70 1.64
CA ILE A 171 7.01 -9.33 0.35
C ILE A 171 7.13 -10.85 0.54
N PRO A 172 6.08 -11.64 0.28
CA PRO A 172 6.12 -13.08 0.51
C PRO A 172 7.03 -13.82 -0.49
N ASN A 173 7.47 -15.03 -0.13
CA ASN A 173 8.36 -15.86 -0.97
C ASN A 173 7.71 -16.38 -2.26
N SER A 174 6.40 -16.20 -2.40
CA SER A 174 5.64 -16.54 -3.59
C SER A 174 5.71 -15.47 -4.68
N VAL A 175 6.11 -14.24 -4.34
CA VAL A 175 6.22 -13.12 -5.30
C VAL A 175 7.61 -13.14 -5.95
N THR A 176 7.65 -13.23 -7.28
CA THR A 176 8.89 -13.25 -8.07
C THR A 176 9.26 -11.90 -8.69
N ASP A 177 8.29 -11.00 -8.79
CA ASP A 177 8.40 -9.69 -9.42
C ASP A 177 7.64 -8.66 -8.58
N ILE A 178 8.31 -7.54 -8.27
CA ILE A 178 7.65 -6.34 -7.75
C ILE A 178 7.39 -5.45 -8.96
N TRP A 179 6.12 -5.25 -9.34
CA TRP A 179 5.72 -4.49 -10.52
C TRP A 179 6.00 -2.99 -10.39
N GLU A 180 5.89 -2.31 -11.53
CA GLU A 180 6.18 -0.89 -11.65
C GLU A 180 5.38 -0.06 -10.63
N GLY A 181 6.06 0.80 -9.88
CA GLY A 181 5.42 1.65 -8.89
C GLY A 181 4.63 0.95 -7.77
N ALA A 182 4.76 -0.38 -7.59
CA ALA A 182 3.87 -1.14 -6.70
C ALA A 182 3.77 -0.58 -5.27
N PHE A 183 4.84 0.04 -4.77
CA PHE A 183 4.89 0.70 -3.46
C PHE A 183 5.42 2.14 -3.55
N ALA A 184 5.31 2.79 -4.72
CA ALA A 184 5.71 4.18 -4.90
C ALA A 184 4.93 5.09 -3.94
N GLY A 185 5.54 6.14 -3.38
CA GLY A 185 4.87 7.10 -2.52
C GLY A 185 4.45 6.58 -1.14
N CYS A 186 4.84 5.36 -0.74
CA CYS A 186 4.66 4.86 0.63
C CYS A 186 5.60 5.60 1.62
N SER A 187 5.34 6.89 1.86
CA SER A 187 6.26 7.81 2.54
C SER A 187 6.58 7.44 3.99
N SER A 188 5.70 6.72 4.69
CA SER A 188 5.96 6.20 6.05
C SER A 188 6.64 4.84 6.08
N LEU A 189 6.92 4.20 4.93
CA LEU A 189 7.51 2.86 4.87
C LEU A 189 8.94 2.89 5.39
N ALA A 190 9.12 2.51 6.66
CA ALA A 190 10.41 2.54 7.34
C ALA A 190 11.25 1.28 7.08
N SER A 191 10.58 0.14 6.81
CA SER A 191 11.24 -1.14 6.58
C SER A 191 10.49 -2.00 5.55
N VAL A 192 11.23 -2.59 4.64
CA VAL A 192 10.73 -3.62 3.71
C VAL A 192 11.59 -4.88 3.79
N THR A 193 10.93 -6.03 3.87
CA THR A 193 11.59 -7.34 3.67
C THR A 193 11.25 -7.83 2.27
N ILE A 194 12.25 -7.86 1.39
CA ILE A 194 12.13 -8.40 0.02
C ILE A 194 12.53 -9.89 0.06
N SER A 195 11.71 -10.77 -0.47
CA SER A 195 11.96 -12.21 -0.47
C SER A 195 13.03 -12.64 -1.48
N ASN A 196 13.71 -13.76 -1.22
CA ASN A 196 14.71 -14.36 -2.12
C ASN A 196 14.12 -14.99 -3.40
N SER A 197 12.81 -14.85 -3.62
CA SER A 197 12.16 -15.20 -4.89
C SER A 197 12.17 -14.05 -5.89
N VAL A 198 12.36 -12.80 -5.43
CA VAL A 198 12.33 -11.63 -6.30
C VAL A 198 13.60 -11.58 -7.16
N THR A 199 13.43 -11.58 -8.49
CA THR A 199 14.56 -11.59 -9.43
C THR A 199 14.91 -10.21 -10.00
N MET A 200 13.97 -9.27 -9.88
CA MET A 200 14.08 -7.91 -10.43
C MET A 200 13.27 -6.94 -9.57
N ILE A 201 13.86 -5.77 -9.29
CA ILE A 201 13.15 -4.63 -8.71
C ILE A 201 12.83 -3.69 -9.86
N ARG A 202 11.54 -3.52 -10.17
CA ARG A 202 11.09 -2.79 -11.36
C ARG A 202 11.08 -1.28 -11.16
N GLU A 203 10.76 -0.59 -12.23
CA GLU A 203 10.71 0.85 -12.29
C GLU A 203 9.83 1.42 -11.19
N LEU A 204 10.29 2.46 -10.51
CA LEU A 204 9.55 3.17 -9.44
C LEU A 204 9.10 2.30 -8.25
N ALA A 205 9.51 1.04 -8.13
CA ALA A 205 8.92 0.07 -7.19
C ALA A 205 8.79 0.59 -5.74
N PHE A 206 9.77 1.35 -5.27
CA PHE A 206 9.82 2.01 -3.96
C PHE A 206 10.12 3.51 -4.04
N ALA A 207 9.90 4.14 -5.21
CA ALA A 207 10.15 5.57 -5.38
C ALA A 207 9.36 6.39 -4.34
N GLY A 208 9.97 7.39 -3.72
CA GLY A 208 9.33 8.26 -2.73
C GLY A 208 9.02 7.62 -1.38
N CYS A 209 9.56 6.42 -1.08
CA CYS A 209 9.52 5.84 0.27
C CYS A 209 10.47 6.60 1.22
N SER A 210 10.14 7.85 1.52
CA SER A 210 11.04 8.82 2.17
C SER A 210 11.47 8.44 3.59
N SER A 211 10.72 7.58 4.29
CA SER A 211 11.10 7.04 5.61
C SER A 211 11.93 5.76 5.56
N LEU A 212 12.15 5.16 4.39
CA LEU A 212 12.85 3.87 4.27
C LEU A 212 14.30 4.04 4.70
N ALA A 213 14.67 3.49 5.85
CA ALA A 213 15.97 3.73 6.47
C ALA A 213 17.08 2.82 5.92
N SER A 214 16.73 1.57 5.58
CA SER A 214 17.66 0.58 5.06
C SER A 214 16.95 -0.42 4.17
N VAL A 215 17.65 -0.95 3.17
CA VAL A 215 17.16 -2.05 2.35
C VAL A 215 18.25 -3.10 2.10
N THR A 216 17.89 -4.37 2.28
CA THR A 216 18.72 -5.51 1.88
C THR A 216 18.16 -6.08 0.59
N ILE A 217 18.90 -5.94 -0.51
CA ILE A 217 18.51 -6.50 -1.80
C ILE A 217 18.85 -8.01 -1.79
N PRO A 218 17.89 -8.91 -2.09
CA PRO A 218 18.12 -10.36 -2.06
C PRO A 218 19.08 -10.85 -3.16
N ASN A 219 19.83 -11.92 -2.88
CA ASN A 219 20.81 -12.52 -3.81
C ASN A 219 20.19 -13.09 -5.11
N SER A 220 18.86 -13.16 -5.18
CA SER A 220 18.13 -13.52 -6.40
C SER A 220 17.98 -12.36 -7.38
N VAL A 221 18.14 -11.11 -6.92
CA VAL A 221 17.96 -9.92 -7.75
C VAL A 221 19.16 -9.73 -8.67
N THR A 222 18.90 -9.62 -9.97
CA THR A 222 19.92 -9.37 -10.99
C THR A 222 19.88 -7.93 -11.51
N VAL A 223 18.73 -7.26 -11.40
CA VAL A 223 18.52 -5.92 -11.95
C VAL A 223 17.73 -5.05 -10.98
N ILE A 224 18.25 -3.84 -10.76
CA ILE A 224 17.55 -2.72 -10.11
C ILE A 224 17.20 -1.73 -11.22
N ARG A 225 15.92 -1.52 -11.52
CA ARG A 225 15.47 -0.69 -12.65
C ARG A 225 15.45 0.81 -12.32
N GLU A 226 15.07 1.58 -13.33
CA GLU A 226 14.92 3.02 -13.30
C GLU A 226 14.12 3.51 -12.08
N ARG A 227 14.67 4.48 -11.36
CA ARG A 227 14.02 5.18 -10.24
C ARG A 227 13.49 4.25 -9.13
N ALA A 228 13.96 3.01 -9.04
CA ALA A 228 13.43 1.98 -8.14
C ALA A 228 13.37 2.41 -6.67
N PHE A 229 14.34 3.21 -6.21
CA PHE A 229 14.44 3.79 -4.87
C PHE A 229 14.62 5.32 -4.93
N GLU A 230 14.23 5.97 -6.02
CA GLU A 230 14.37 7.44 -6.14
C GLU A 230 13.64 8.13 -4.98
N GLY A 231 14.27 9.13 -4.35
CA GLY A 231 13.66 9.93 -3.30
C GLY A 231 13.46 9.20 -1.97
N CYS A 232 14.08 8.03 -1.77
CA CYS A 232 14.18 7.40 -0.44
C CYS A 232 15.15 8.20 0.45
N SER A 233 14.77 9.41 0.83
CA SER A 233 15.66 10.39 1.45
C SER A 233 16.24 9.97 2.80
N SER A 234 15.56 9.09 3.55
CA SER A 234 16.09 8.50 4.79
C SER A 234 16.96 7.26 4.59
N LEU A 235 17.14 6.77 3.35
CA LEU A 235 17.88 5.54 3.07
C LEU A 235 19.36 5.74 3.38
N ALA A 236 19.79 5.31 4.56
CA ALA A 236 21.15 5.49 5.05
C ALA A 236 22.09 4.38 4.56
N SER A 237 21.55 3.19 4.27
CA SER A 237 22.32 2.05 3.82
C SER A 237 21.54 1.14 2.87
N VAL A 238 22.20 0.70 1.80
CA VAL A 238 21.71 -0.35 0.91
C VAL A 238 22.75 -1.47 0.81
N THR A 239 22.30 -2.72 0.91
CA THR A 239 23.14 -3.89 0.61
C THR A 239 22.79 -4.39 -0.79
N ILE A 240 23.70 -4.19 -1.75
CA ILE A 240 23.57 -4.67 -3.14
C ILE A 240 24.35 -5.99 -3.27
N PRO A 241 23.72 -7.12 -3.62
CA PRO A 241 24.39 -8.42 -3.71
C PRO A 241 25.17 -8.59 -5.02
N ASN A 242 26.14 -9.51 -5.01
CA ASN A 242 26.96 -9.88 -6.18
C ASN A 242 26.18 -10.54 -7.33
N SER A 243 24.86 -10.70 -7.21
CA SER A 243 23.99 -11.13 -8.29
C SER A 243 23.56 -9.97 -9.18
N VAL A 244 23.62 -8.72 -8.70
CA VAL A 244 23.19 -7.54 -9.45
C VAL A 244 24.20 -7.22 -10.55
N ILE A 245 23.72 -7.13 -11.78
CA ILE A 245 24.51 -6.80 -12.98
C ILE A 245 24.27 -5.37 -13.47
N MET A 246 23.12 -4.78 -13.12
CA MET A 246 22.70 -3.45 -13.60
C MET A 246 22.00 -2.64 -12.52
N ILE A 247 22.40 -1.38 -12.40
CA ILE A 247 21.74 -0.33 -11.61
C ILE A 247 21.17 0.71 -12.59
N GLY A 248 19.85 0.82 -12.59
CA GLY A 248 19.08 1.61 -13.54
C GLY A 248 19.22 3.13 -13.38
N GLU A 249 18.66 3.85 -14.35
CA GLU A 249 18.68 5.31 -14.38
C GLU A 249 18.03 5.86 -13.11
N ARG A 250 18.70 6.79 -12.43
CA ARG A 250 18.20 7.42 -11.20
C ARG A 250 17.76 6.44 -10.11
N ALA A 251 18.25 5.19 -10.12
CA ALA A 251 17.74 4.12 -9.24
C ALA A 251 17.78 4.46 -7.75
N PHE A 252 18.80 5.20 -7.31
CA PHE A 252 18.96 5.72 -5.94
C PHE A 252 19.03 7.25 -5.91
N ALA A 253 18.56 7.93 -6.95
CA ALA A 253 18.63 9.39 -6.99
C ALA A 253 17.86 10.02 -5.82
N GLY A 254 18.42 11.04 -5.17
CA GLY A 254 17.81 11.72 -4.03
C GLY A 254 17.79 10.91 -2.73
N CYS A 255 18.54 9.80 -2.63
CA CYS A 255 18.78 9.11 -1.36
C CYS A 255 19.77 9.94 -0.50
N SER A 256 19.33 11.10 -0.03
CA SER A 256 20.19 12.12 0.58
C SER A 256 20.88 11.68 1.87
N SER A 257 20.35 10.67 2.58
CA SER A 257 20.99 10.08 3.76
C SER A 257 21.98 8.95 3.44
N LEU A 258 22.09 8.51 2.18
CA LEU A 258 22.92 7.37 1.80
C LEU A 258 24.40 7.76 1.93
N ALA A 259 25.04 7.28 3.00
CA ALA A 259 26.42 7.67 3.32
C ALA A 259 27.48 6.77 2.68
N ILE A 260 27.14 5.49 2.48
CA ILE A 260 28.05 4.46 1.95
C ILE A 260 27.25 3.56 1.00
N VAL A 261 27.81 3.32 -0.18
CA VAL A 261 27.35 2.26 -1.07
C VAL A 261 28.53 1.40 -1.53
N ALA A 262 28.41 0.09 -1.34
CA ALA A 262 29.32 -0.89 -1.91
C ALA A 262 28.69 -1.41 -3.21
N ILE A 263 29.26 -1.00 -4.36
CA ILE A 263 28.82 -1.48 -5.66
C ILE A 263 29.57 -2.80 -5.94
N PRO A 264 28.87 -3.93 -6.12
CA PRO A 264 29.53 -5.23 -6.26
C PRO A 264 30.24 -5.38 -7.62
N ILE A 265 31.28 -6.22 -7.64
CA ILE A 265 32.11 -6.52 -8.84
C ILE A 265 31.32 -7.13 -10.01
N SER A 266 30.08 -7.56 -9.76
CA SER A 266 29.17 -8.07 -10.78
C SER A 266 28.49 -6.97 -11.58
N VAL A 267 28.46 -5.73 -11.07
CA VAL A 267 27.77 -4.61 -11.74
C VAL A 267 28.60 -4.14 -12.92
N THR A 268 28.04 -4.26 -14.12
CA THR A 268 28.68 -3.83 -15.37
C THR A 268 28.04 -2.58 -15.97
N ASP A 269 26.81 -2.23 -15.56
CA ASP A 269 26.07 -1.07 -16.06
C ASP A 269 25.52 -0.25 -14.89
N ILE A 270 26.07 0.95 -14.69
CA ILE A 270 25.55 1.98 -13.79
C ILE A 270 25.02 3.10 -14.66
N ARG A 271 23.69 3.28 -14.70
CA ARG A 271 23.04 4.20 -15.63
C ARG A 271 23.02 5.65 -15.13
N GLU A 272 22.59 6.53 -16.03
CA GLU A 272 22.51 7.98 -15.82
C GLU A 272 21.87 8.32 -14.48
N GLY A 273 22.51 9.21 -13.72
CA GLY A 273 21.97 9.70 -12.46
C GLY A 273 21.76 8.65 -11.37
N ALA A 274 22.28 7.42 -11.48
CA ALA A 274 21.93 6.31 -10.59
C ALA A 274 22.04 6.64 -9.09
N PHE A 275 22.98 7.50 -8.70
CA PHE A 275 23.19 7.99 -7.34
C PHE A 275 23.13 9.53 -7.24
N ALA A 276 22.52 10.21 -8.22
CA ALA A 276 22.42 11.67 -8.24
C ALA A 276 21.71 12.20 -6.98
N GLY A 277 22.22 13.26 -6.36
CA GLY A 277 21.66 13.87 -5.15
C GLY A 277 21.83 13.03 -3.87
N CYS A 278 22.68 12.00 -3.86
CA CYS A 278 23.09 11.32 -2.63
C CYS A 278 24.04 12.20 -1.82
N SER A 279 23.54 13.31 -1.27
CA SER A 279 24.36 14.38 -0.69
C SER A 279 25.17 13.97 0.55
N SER A 280 24.82 12.89 1.24
CA SER A 280 25.63 12.33 2.34
C SER A 280 26.67 11.30 1.89
N LEU A 281 26.69 10.91 0.61
CA LEU A 281 27.59 9.85 0.12
C LEU A 281 29.03 10.32 0.23
N ALA A 282 29.77 9.76 1.19
CA ALA A 282 31.12 10.22 1.51
C ALA A 282 32.21 9.50 0.72
N SER A 283 31.94 8.25 0.34
CA SER A 283 32.88 7.40 -0.36
C SER A 283 32.17 6.46 -1.33
N VAL A 284 32.74 6.29 -2.52
CA VAL A 284 32.32 5.25 -3.46
C VAL A 284 33.52 4.52 -4.04
N THR A 285 33.38 3.19 -4.17
CA THR A 285 34.32 2.33 -4.89
C THR A 285 33.63 1.85 -6.16
N ILE A 286 34.16 2.26 -7.32
CA ILE A 286 33.68 1.78 -8.61
C ILE A 286 34.37 0.43 -8.89
N PRO A 287 33.62 -0.64 -9.19
CA PRO A 287 34.21 -1.97 -9.41
C PRO A 287 34.92 -2.07 -10.77
N ASP A 288 35.97 -2.91 -10.85
CA ASP A 288 36.76 -3.15 -12.08
C ASP A 288 35.94 -3.69 -13.28
N SER A 289 34.68 -4.07 -13.04
CA SER A 289 33.72 -4.49 -14.06
C SER A 289 33.08 -3.33 -14.83
N VAL A 290 33.18 -2.09 -14.33
CA VAL A 290 32.60 -0.90 -14.97
C VAL A 290 33.57 -0.32 -15.99
N THR A 291 33.09 -0.12 -17.21
CA THR A 291 33.83 0.52 -18.32
C THR A 291 33.45 1.98 -18.53
N ASP A 292 32.21 2.34 -18.21
CA ASP A 292 31.66 3.67 -18.49
C ASP A 292 30.92 4.20 -17.26
N ILE A 293 31.31 5.39 -16.79
CA ILE A 293 30.58 6.13 -15.76
C ILE A 293 29.71 7.13 -16.51
N ARG A 294 28.40 6.89 -16.58
CA ARG A 294 27.46 7.70 -17.38
C ARG A 294 27.25 9.12 -16.82
N GLU A 295 26.51 9.92 -17.58
CA GLU A 295 26.10 11.28 -17.21
C GLU A 295 25.47 11.31 -15.81
N SER A 296 25.86 12.31 -15.02
CA SER A 296 25.30 12.62 -13.70
C SER A 296 25.27 11.49 -12.66
N VAL A 297 25.98 10.35 -12.84
CA VAL A 297 25.86 9.18 -11.95
C VAL A 297 25.97 9.53 -10.46
N PHE A 298 26.90 10.43 -10.10
CA PHE A 298 27.10 10.96 -8.75
C PHE A 298 26.92 12.49 -8.69
N GLU A 299 26.15 13.09 -9.60
CA GLU A 299 25.80 14.53 -9.53
C GLU A 299 25.21 14.86 -8.16
N GLY A 300 25.55 16.02 -7.57
CA GLY A 300 25.03 16.48 -6.28
C GLY A 300 25.47 15.65 -5.07
N CYS A 301 26.45 14.75 -5.20
CA CYS A 301 27.06 14.02 -4.08
C CYS A 301 28.06 14.92 -3.32
N SER A 302 27.58 16.00 -2.72
CA SER A 302 28.40 17.07 -2.14
C SER A 302 29.28 16.67 -0.94
N SER A 303 29.06 15.50 -0.33
CA SER A 303 29.94 14.94 0.71
C SER A 303 31.03 14.02 0.17
N LEU A 304 31.08 13.76 -1.14
CA LEU A 304 31.98 12.77 -1.75
C LEU A 304 33.44 13.22 -1.62
N ALA A 305 34.13 12.69 -0.62
CA ALA A 305 35.51 13.05 -0.30
C ALA A 305 36.54 12.05 -0.84
N SER A 306 36.11 10.82 -1.14
CA SER A 306 36.98 9.77 -1.68
C SER A 306 36.29 8.96 -2.78
N LEU A 307 37.01 8.80 -3.89
CA LEU A 307 36.57 8.09 -5.08
C LEU A 307 37.72 7.23 -5.60
N THR A 308 37.46 5.94 -5.83
CA THR A 308 38.39 5.06 -6.55
C THR A 308 37.78 4.70 -7.90
N ILE A 309 38.44 5.16 -8.97
CA ILE A 309 38.10 4.82 -10.36
C ILE A 309 39.07 3.73 -10.85
N PRO A 310 38.57 2.56 -11.27
CA PRO A 310 39.42 1.48 -11.76
C PRO A 310 39.95 1.75 -13.17
N MET A 311 41.04 1.08 -13.55
CA MET A 311 41.65 1.24 -14.89
C MET A 311 40.75 0.74 -16.04
N SER A 312 39.70 -0.02 -15.71
CA SER A 312 38.70 -0.46 -16.67
C SER A 312 37.84 0.68 -17.22
N VAL A 313 37.72 1.79 -16.49
CA VAL A 313 36.91 2.94 -16.91
C VAL A 313 37.59 3.67 -18.06
N THR A 314 36.91 3.71 -19.20
CA THR A 314 37.36 4.37 -20.43
C THR A 314 36.62 5.66 -20.75
N ASP A 315 35.43 5.86 -20.17
CA ASP A 315 34.62 7.05 -20.37
C ASP A 315 33.97 7.55 -19.07
N ILE A 316 33.92 8.88 -18.91
CA ILE A 316 33.29 9.58 -17.80
C ILE A 316 32.37 10.65 -18.40
N GLY A 317 31.06 10.47 -18.23
CA GLY A 317 30.03 11.34 -18.77
C GLY A 317 29.99 12.72 -18.14
N GLU A 318 29.24 13.61 -18.79
CA GLU A 318 29.00 14.98 -18.32
C GLU A 318 28.42 14.97 -16.89
N SER A 319 28.90 15.90 -16.06
CA SER A 319 28.45 16.09 -14.68
C SER A 319 28.47 14.84 -13.78
N ALA A 320 29.17 13.76 -14.16
CA ALA A 320 29.17 12.48 -13.44
C ALA A 320 29.57 12.60 -11.96
N PHE A 321 30.32 13.65 -11.61
CA PHE A 321 30.77 13.97 -10.25
C PHE A 321 30.61 15.48 -9.92
N GLU A 322 29.72 16.20 -10.60
CA GLU A 322 29.45 17.62 -10.28
C GLU A 322 28.71 17.71 -8.94
N GLY A 323 29.24 18.41 -7.91
CA GLY A 323 28.55 18.55 -6.62
C GLY A 323 29.41 19.07 -5.48
#